data_AF-A0A7V3WCZ1-F1
#
_entry.id   AF-A0A7V3WCZ1-F1
#
_cell.length_a   1.000
_cell.length_b   1.000
_cell.length_c   1.000
_cell.angle_alpha   90.00
_cell.angle_beta   90.00
_cell.angle_gamma   90.00
#
_symmetry.space_group_name_H-M   'P 1'
#
loop_
_entity.id
_entity.type
_entity.pdbx_description
1 polymer ?
#
loop_
_entity_poly.entity_id
_entity_poly.type
_entity_poly.pdbx_seq_one_letter_code
_entity_poly.pdbx_strand_id
1 'polypeptide(L)'
;MRVRSLWLTVLVLFTLVGFASAGTITPTLYADTAPNAYGSPNWGPWWTQAKADVAAGTFVNMRSGKHPGTTYFEPEEEIVYSTMDLGKRLHWIYWVPGKTINDLQTCNFQVNWMVDWEGVDYVYDWVNYDLVPANLVGGIPTNGWIQPSSWIEYNGGVIGTFGFAWWATDNEALPYDTNGEWWDETNQDDVNALAAEIRRAQTHAIGYIRWKCDGDPDWNYRILPLNVVPEPGTMLLWLSGFAAPVVALLRRRK
;
A
#
# COMPACT_ATOMS: atom_id res chain seq x y z
N MET A 1 -42.83 34.64 55.22
CA MET A 1 -41.87 35.15 54.20
C MET A 1 -40.66 34.21 54.14
N ARG A 2 -40.73 33.21 53.25
CA ARG A 2 -39.80 32.94 52.13
C ARG A 2 -38.32 32.79 52.51
N VAL A 3 -38.01 31.56 52.94
CA VAL A 3 -36.72 30.88 52.86
C VAL A 3 -36.25 30.83 51.40
N ARG A 4 -34.99 31.18 51.12
CA ARG A 4 -34.33 30.88 49.84
C ARG A 4 -33.03 30.13 50.12
N SER A 5 -33.14 28.82 50.00
CA SER A 5 -32.06 27.84 50.03
C SER A 5 -31.17 28.04 48.81
N LEU A 6 -29.88 28.26 49.05
CA LEU A 6 -28.84 28.33 48.02
C LEU A 6 -28.44 26.89 47.68
N TRP A 7 -28.92 26.39 46.54
CA TRP A 7 -28.50 25.10 46.00
C TRP A 7 -27.15 25.29 45.30
N LEU A 8 -26.07 24.78 45.93
CA LEU A 8 -24.78 24.60 45.25
C LEU A 8 -24.90 23.36 44.36
N THR A 9 -24.97 23.56 43.04
CA THR A 9 -24.87 22.47 42.06
C THR A 9 -23.39 22.14 41.87
N VAL A 10 -22.93 21.04 42.49
CA VAL A 10 -21.62 20.46 42.20
C VAL A 10 -21.72 19.74 40.86
N LEU A 11 -21.18 20.35 39.81
CA LEU A 11 -21.01 19.72 38.51
C LEU A 11 -19.86 18.72 38.62
N VAL A 12 -20.17 17.43 38.81
CA VAL A 12 -19.18 16.36 38.70
C VAL A 12 -18.87 16.20 37.22
N LEU A 13 -17.77 16.82 36.78
CA LEU A 13 -17.18 16.55 35.48
C LEU A 13 -16.59 15.14 35.52
N PHE A 14 -17.38 14.14 35.13
CA PHE A 14 -16.87 12.79 34.86
C PHE A 14 -15.99 12.88 33.61
N THR A 15 -14.69 13.09 33.79
CA THR A 15 -13.70 12.66 32.79
C THR A 15 -13.81 11.14 32.69
N LEU A 16 -14.52 10.67 31.67
CA LEU A 16 -14.38 9.33 31.13
C LEU A 16 -12.94 9.19 30.64
N VAL A 17 -12.04 8.84 31.56
CA VAL A 17 -10.77 8.22 31.19
C VAL A 17 -11.16 6.85 30.68
N GLY A 18 -11.38 6.75 29.37
CA GLY A 18 -11.54 5.47 28.71
C GLY A 18 -10.27 4.69 28.98
N PHE A 19 -10.33 3.72 29.89
CA PHE A 19 -9.30 2.70 29.98
C PHE A 19 -9.28 2.01 28.62
N ALA A 20 -8.29 2.35 27.79
CA ALA A 20 -7.96 1.57 26.62
C ALA A 20 -7.64 0.18 27.15
N SER A 21 -8.58 -0.75 27.01
CA SER A 21 -8.27 -2.14 27.31
C SER A 21 -7.13 -2.52 26.38
N ALA A 22 -6.20 -3.34 26.86
CA ALA A 22 -5.19 -3.99 26.03
C ALA A 22 -5.87 -5.01 25.09
N GLY A 23 -6.83 -4.55 24.29
CA GLY A 23 -7.57 -5.35 23.33
C GLY A 23 -6.65 -5.82 22.21
N THR A 24 -7.03 -6.89 21.55
CA THR A 24 -6.30 -7.45 20.41
C THR A 24 -6.05 -6.38 19.33
N ILE A 25 -4.82 -6.31 18.82
CA ILE A 25 -4.50 -5.47 17.65
C ILE A 25 -5.27 -6.01 16.44
N THR A 26 -6.05 -5.13 15.80
CA THR A 26 -6.88 -5.47 14.63
C THR A 26 -6.58 -4.49 13.49
N PRO A 27 -5.43 -4.66 12.82
CA PRO A 27 -5.02 -3.71 11.80
C PRO A 27 -5.82 -3.92 10.52
N THR A 28 -6.07 -2.83 9.82
CA THR A 28 -6.51 -2.82 8.42
C THR A 28 -5.34 -2.46 7.52
N LEU A 29 -5.38 -2.94 6.28
CA LEU A 29 -4.38 -2.68 5.25
C LEU A 29 -5.09 -2.23 3.98
N TYR A 30 -4.71 -1.07 3.47
CA TYR A 30 -5.20 -0.49 2.23
C TYR A 30 -4.03 -0.32 1.26
N ALA A 31 -4.34 -0.06 0.00
CA ALA A 31 -3.34 0.25 -1.01
C ALA A 31 -3.81 1.42 -1.88
N ASP A 32 -2.86 2.22 -2.36
CA ASP A 32 -3.12 3.31 -3.28
C ASP A 32 -1.87 3.63 -4.10
N THR A 33 -2.07 4.38 -5.17
CA THR A 33 -0.99 5.00 -5.93
C THR A 33 -0.73 6.38 -5.34
N ALA A 34 0.45 6.60 -4.79
CA ALA A 34 0.84 7.88 -4.19
C ALA A 34 1.75 8.68 -5.12
N PRO A 35 1.73 10.03 -5.06
CA PRO A 35 2.84 10.84 -5.56
C PRO A 35 4.16 10.42 -4.92
N ASN A 36 5.30 10.67 -5.58
CA ASN A 36 6.60 10.36 -4.99
C ASN A 36 6.82 11.07 -3.64
N ALA A 37 7.08 10.30 -2.58
CA ALA A 37 7.28 10.82 -1.23
C ALA A 37 8.48 11.77 -1.12
N TYR A 38 9.45 11.64 -2.04
CA TYR A 38 10.65 12.45 -2.08
C TYR A 38 10.49 13.55 -3.14
N GLY A 39 10.25 14.78 -2.67
CA GLY A 39 10.24 15.98 -3.51
C GLY A 39 8.89 16.37 -4.12
N SER A 40 7.92 15.46 -4.24
CA SER A 40 6.64 15.82 -4.86
C SER A 40 5.82 16.74 -3.94
N PRO A 41 5.39 17.93 -4.42
CA PRO A 41 4.54 18.83 -3.63
C PRO A 41 3.15 18.23 -3.35
N ASN A 42 2.77 17.21 -4.12
CA ASN A 42 1.47 16.54 -4.00
C ASN A 42 1.46 15.45 -2.91
N TRP A 43 2.61 15.02 -2.41
CA TRP A 43 2.71 14.00 -1.36
C TRP A 43 1.99 14.40 -0.07
N GLY A 44 2.27 15.62 0.44
CA GLY A 44 1.67 16.11 1.69
C GLY A 44 0.14 16.18 1.66
N PRO A 45 -0.47 16.80 0.64
CA PRO A 45 -1.92 16.78 0.43
C PRO A 45 -2.49 15.36 0.30
N TRP A 46 -1.87 14.50 -0.51
CA TRP A 46 -2.31 13.11 -0.67
C TRP A 46 -2.30 12.35 0.65
N TRP A 47 -1.21 12.43 1.42
CA TRP A 47 -1.07 11.71 2.68
C TRP A 47 -2.02 12.23 3.74
N THR A 48 -2.27 13.54 3.76
CA THR A 48 -3.26 14.14 4.67
C THR A 48 -4.66 13.60 4.40
N GLN A 49 -5.08 13.56 3.13
CA GLN A 49 -6.38 13.03 2.75
C GLN A 49 -6.47 11.51 2.99
N ALA A 50 -5.43 10.76 2.65
CA ALA A 50 -5.38 9.31 2.87
C ALA A 50 -5.57 8.96 4.35
N LYS A 51 -4.87 9.65 5.27
CA LYS A 51 -5.05 9.44 6.71
C LYS A 51 -6.48 9.74 7.17
N ALA A 52 -7.06 10.85 6.71
CA ALA A 52 -8.42 11.22 7.08
C ALA A 52 -9.43 10.16 6.63
N ASP A 53 -9.36 9.72 5.37
CA ASP A 53 -10.27 8.71 4.82
C ASP A 53 -10.10 7.34 5.49
N VAL A 54 -8.86 6.93 5.79
CA VAL A 54 -8.59 5.66 6.50
C VAL A 54 -9.16 5.69 7.91
N ALA A 55 -8.90 6.75 8.68
CA ALA A 55 -9.42 6.87 10.03
C ALA A 55 -10.95 7.02 10.09
N ALA A 56 -11.56 7.59 9.04
CA ALA A 56 -13.01 7.67 8.89
C ALA A 56 -13.65 6.38 8.35
N GLY A 57 -12.86 5.40 7.90
CA GLY A 57 -13.36 4.17 7.28
C GLY A 57 -13.96 4.39 5.88
N THR A 58 -13.60 5.49 5.22
CA THR A 58 -14.09 5.87 3.88
C THR A 58 -13.03 5.67 2.78
N PHE A 59 -11.84 5.19 3.13
CA PHE A 59 -10.77 4.94 2.16
C PHE A 59 -11.16 3.87 1.14
N VAL A 60 -10.85 4.14 -0.13
CA VAL A 60 -11.07 3.23 -1.25
C VAL A 60 -9.71 2.81 -1.79
N ASN A 61 -9.47 1.51 -1.94
CA ASN A 61 -8.21 1.03 -2.51
C ASN A 61 -8.01 1.59 -3.93
N MET A 62 -6.76 1.91 -4.27
CA MET A 62 -6.38 2.49 -5.57
C MET A 62 -7.15 3.78 -5.91
N ARG A 63 -7.64 4.53 -4.92
CA ARG A 63 -8.42 5.77 -5.08
C ARG A 63 -7.75 6.77 -6.04
N SER A 64 -6.44 6.91 -5.93
CA SER A 64 -5.64 7.87 -6.69
C SER A 64 -5.01 7.23 -7.94
N GLY A 65 -5.27 5.94 -8.15
CA GLY A 65 -4.82 5.18 -9.31
C GLY A 65 -5.83 5.19 -10.47
N LYS A 66 -5.47 4.53 -11.57
CA LYS A 66 -6.29 4.42 -12.79
C LYS A 66 -7.48 3.48 -12.63
N HIS A 67 -7.44 2.59 -11.63
CA HIS A 67 -8.51 1.61 -11.36
C HIS A 67 -9.05 1.69 -9.91
N PRO A 68 -9.71 2.80 -9.51
CA PRO A 68 -10.23 2.98 -8.15
C PRO A 68 -11.21 1.90 -7.72
N GLY A 69 -11.08 1.47 -6.46
CA GLY A 69 -11.92 0.44 -5.84
C GLY A 69 -11.50 -0.99 -6.19
N THR A 70 -10.40 -1.16 -6.93
CA THR A 70 -9.87 -2.47 -7.33
C THR A 70 -8.54 -2.78 -6.65
N THR A 71 -7.92 -3.90 -7.01
CA THR A 71 -6.53 -4.25 -6.69
C THR A 71 -5.65 -4.25 -7.94
N TYR A 72 -6.05 -3.54 -8.99
CA TYR A 72 -5.28 -3.42 -10.22
C TYR A 72 -4.55 -2.08 -10.28
N PHE A 73 -3.36 -2.08 -10.88
CA PHE A 73 -2.58 -0.89 -11.17
C PHE A 73 -1.98 -0.97 -12.58
N GLU A 74 -1.81 0.17 -13.23
CA GLU A 74 -1.01 0.24 -14.45
C GLU A 74 0.49 0.39 -14.11
N PRO A 75 1.40 -0.12 -14.94
CA PRO A 75 2.84 -0.01 -14.72
C PRO A 75 3.35 1.40 -14.40
N GLU A 76 2.80 2.47 -15.02
CA GLU A 76 3.27 3.83 -14.78
C GLU A 76 2.95 4.33 -13.35
N GLU A 77 2.12 3.61 -12.60
CA GLU A 77 1.71 3.94 -11.24
C GLU A 77 2.72 3.52 -10.18
N GLU A 78 3.76 2.78 -10.57
CA GLU A 78 4.86 2.36 -9.71
C GLU A 78 6.22 2.81 -10.21
N ILE A 79 6.27 3.84 -11.07
CA ILE A 79 7.52 4.40 -11.60
C ILE A 79 7.75 5.80 -11.04
N VAL A 80 8.97 6.03 -10.53
CA VAL A 80 9.47 7.34 -10.13
C VAL A 80 10.68 7.75 -10.97
N TYR A 81 10.94 9.06 -11.03
CA TYR A 81 12.05 9.66 -11.77
C TYR A 81 12.34 11.06 -11.20
N SER A 82 13.45 11.67 -11.61
CA SER A 82 13.96 12.95 -11.06
C SER A 82 13.39 14.19 -11.74
N THR A 83 12.72 14.02 -12.88
CA THR A 83 12.20 15.09 -13.72
C THR A 83 10.68 15.22 -13.58
N MET A 84 10.08 16.20 -14.26
CA MET A 84 8.63 16.38 -14.37
C MET A 84 7.88 16.39 -13.01
N ASP A 85 6.91 15.49 -12.81
CA ASP A 85 6.09 15.40 -11.59
C ASP A 85 6.63 14.41 -10.55
N LEU A 86 7.82 13.84 -10.81
CA LEU A 86 8.53 12.84 -10.03
C LEU A 86 7.89 11.44 -9.99
N GLY A 87 6.85 11.21 -10.80
CA GLY A 87 6.17 9.94 -10.91
C GLY A 87 5.37 9.54 -9.67
N LYS A 88 5.09 8.25 -9.58
CA LYS A 88 4.19 7.66 -8.59
C LYS A 88 4.77 6.39 -7.97
N ARG A 89 4.24 6.03 -6.81
CA ARG A 89 4.65 4.84 -6.05
C ARG A 89 3.43 4.05 -5.62
N LEU A 90 3.53 2.73 -5.59
CA LEU A 90 2.56 1.93 -4.86
C LEU A 90 2.81 2.10 -3.37
N HIS A 91 1.74 2.40 -2.64
CA HIS A 91 1.78 2.52 -1.20
C HIS A 91 0.74 1.63 -0.56
N TRP A 92 1.18 0.88 0.44
CA TRP A 92 0.29 0.22 1.38
C TRP A 92 0.17 1.06 2.64
N ILE A 93 -1.05 1.19 3.13
CA ILE A 93 -1.40 2.04 4.26
C ILE A 93 -2.02 1.16 5.32
N TYR A 94 -1.39 1.07 6.49
CA TYR A 94 -1.94 0.33 7.62
C TYR A 94 -2.54 1.27 8.65
N TRP A 95 -3.62 0.83 9.27
CA TRP A 95 -4.31 1.55 10.33
C TRP A 95 -4.65 0.62 11.48
N VAL A 96 -4.32 1.05 12.69
CA VAL A 96 -4.56 0.31 13.92
C VAL A 96 -5.34 1.18 14.90
N PRO A 97 -6.68 1.10 14.91
CA PRO A 97 -7.51 1.95 15.76
C PRO A 97 -7.32 1.61 17.24
N GLY A 98 -7.37 2.63 18.11
CA GLY A 98 -7.32 2.45 19.56
C GLY A 98 -5.95 2.03 20.10
N LYS A 99 -4.90 2.12 19.29
CA LYS A 99 -3.53 1.75 19.66
C LYS A 99 -2.58 2.93 19.63
N THR A 100 -1.54 2.82 20.44
CA THR A 100 -0.37 3.70 20.46
C THR A 100 0.77 3.06 19.70
N ILE A 101 1.78 3.85 19.34
CA ILE A 101 3.00 3.30 18.75
C ILE A 101 3.66 2.31 19.71
N ASN A 102 3.66 2.62 21.01
CA ASN A 102 4.22 1.73 22.02
C ASN A 102 3.53 0.35 22.03
N ASP A 103 2.20 0.30 21.90
CA ASP A 103 1.49 -0.98 21.80
C ASP A 103 1.98 -1.80 20.60
N LEU A 104 2.16 -1.17 19.44
CA LEU A 104 2.66 -1.87 18.24
C LEU A 104 4.11 -2.34 18.39
N GLN A 105 4.95 -1.55 19.06
CA GLN A 105 6.33 -1.92 19.35
C GLN A 105 6.39 -3.14 20.28
N THR A 106 5.56 -3.18 21.32
CA THR A 106 5.46 -4.35 22.22
C THR A 106 4.95 -5.60 21.48
N CYS A 107 4.11 -5.43 20.47
CA CYS A 107 3.60 -6.52 19.64
C CYS A 107 4.44 -6.83 18.40
N ASN A 108 5.71 -6.43 18.36
CA ASN A 108 6.64 -6.71 17.27
C ASN A 108 6.04 -6.41 15.87
N PHE A 109 5.27 -5.32 15.74
CA PHE A 109 4.61 -4.99 14.47
C PHE A 109 5.65 -4.70 13.38
N GLN A 110 5.50 -5.36 12.24
CA GLN A 110 6.43 -5.28 11.12
C GLN A 110 5.69 -5.17 9.79
N VAL A 111 6.37 -4.58 8.81
CA VAL A 111 5.90 -4.42 7.42
C VAL A 111 6.87 -5.11 6.47
N ASN A 112 6.37 -5.49 5.30
CA ASN A 112 7.17 -6.00 4.19
C ASN A 112 6.39 -5.75 2.89
N TRP A 113 7.10 -5.68 1.78
CA TRP A 113 6.50 -5.70 0.45
C TRP A 113 7.26 -6.68 -0.43
N MET A 114 6.55 -7.26 -1.39
CA MET A 114 7.09 -8.22 -2.34
C MET A 114 6.60 -7.87 -3.73
N VAL A 115 7.45 -7.99 -4.73
CA VAL A 115 7.09 -7.84 -6.15
C VAL A 115 7.63 -9.03 -6.91
N ASP A 116 6.93 -9.49 -7.94
CA ASP A 116 7.52 -10.49 -8.84
C ASP A 116 8.24 -9.83 -10.00
N TRP A 117 9.23 -10.54 -10.52
CA TRP A 117 9.91 -10.20 -11.74
C TRP A 117 10.27 -11.48 -12.48
N GLU A 118 9.70 -11.64 -13.68
CA GLU A 118 9.84 -12.82 -14.53
C GLU A 118 9.51 -14.14 -13.80
N GLY A 119 8.52 -14.09 -12.90
CA GLY A 119 8.05 -15.23 -12.12
C GLY A 119 8.91 -15.57 -10.89
N VAL A 120 9.85 -14.71 -10.50
CA VAL A 120 10.59 -14.79 -9.23
C VAL A 120 10.12 -13.68 -8.31
N ASP A 121 9.74 -14.03 -7.08
CA ASP A 121 9.32 -13.07 -6.07
C ASP A 121 10.54 -12.45 -5.38
N TYR A 122 10.56 -11.13 -5.22
CA TYR A 122 11.61 -10.35 -4.58
C TYR A 122 11.07 -9.55 -3.40
N VAL A 123 11.87 -9.46 -2.34
CA VAL A 123 11.67 -8.56 -1.20
C VAL A 123 12.88 -7.65 -1.04
N TYR A 124 12.74 -6.57 -0.29
CA TYR A 124 13.86 -5.67 -0.02
C TYR A 124 14.75 -6.17 1.12
N ASP A 125 16.06 -6.24 0.87
CA ASP A 125 17.08 -6.40 1.90
C ASP A 125 17.49 -5.04 2.44
N TRP A 126 16.97 -4.69 3.61
CA TRP A 126 17.26 -3.44 4.31
C TRP A 126 18.72 -3.29 4.78
N VAL A 127 19.52 -4.36 4.75
CA VAL A 127 20.94 -4.32 5.10
C VAL A 127 21.79 -3.97 3.88
N ASN A 128 21.51 -4.62 2.75
CA ASN A 128 22.26 -4.42 1.50
C ASN A 128 21.65 -3.33 0.60
N TYR A 129 20.47 -2.82 0.95
CA TYR A 129 19.71 -1.83 0.20
C TYR A 129 19.35 -2.28 -1.23
N ASP A 130 19.04 -3.56 -1.41
CA ASP A 130 18.79 -4.17 -2.72
C ASP A 130 17.62 -5.18 -2.70
N LEU A 131 17.10 -5.52 -3.87
CA LEU A 131 16.12 -6.59 -4.05
C LEU A 131 16.80 -7.96 -3.95
N VAL A 132 16.23 -8.84 -3.15
CA VAL A 132 16.69 -10.23 -3.01
C VAL A 132 15.53 -11.21 -3.19
N PRO A 133 15.76 -12.42 -3.70
CA PRO A 133 14.71 -13.42 -3.80
C PRO A 133 14.01 -13.67 -2.47
N ALA A 134 12.69 -13.78 -2.52
CA ALA A 134 11.85 -14.04 -1.36
C ALA A 134 11.98 -15.50 -0.92
N ASN A 135 12.29 -15.71 0.37
CA ASN A 135 12.27 -17.04 0.98
C ASN A 135 10.87 -17.31 1.53
N LEU A 136 10.06 -18.08 0.82
CA LEU A 136 8.65 -18.27 1.14
C LEU A 136 8.38 -19.51 2.00
N VAL A 137 7.53 -19.34 3.02
CA VAL A 137 6.90 -20.44 3.77
C VAL A 137 5.40 -20.21 3.74
N GLY A 138 4.66 -21.10 3.06
CA GLY A 138 3.20 -20.96 2.89
C GLY A 138 2.79 -19.71 2.10
N GLY A 139 3.63 -19.22 1.19
CA GLY A 139 3.38 -18.00 0.40
C GLY A 139 3.67 -16.69 1.15
N ILE A 140 4.30 -16.77 2.32
CA ILE A 140 4.68 -15.60 3.13
C ILE A 140 6.21 -15.50 3.13
N PRO A 141 6.79 -14.31 2.84
CA PRO A 141 8.23 -14.11 2.91
C PRO A 141 8.73 -14.27 4.35
N THR A 142 9.90 -14.86 4.52
CA THR A 142 10.60 -14.99 5.82
C THR A 142 11.69 -13.93 6.00
N ASN A 143 12.20 -13.36 4.90
CA ASN A 143 13.12 -12.22 4.82
C ASN A 143 12.39 -10.91 4.43
N GLY A 144 13.07 -9.77 4.59
CA GLY A 144 12.57 -8.44 4.18
C GLY A 144 11.68 -7.70 5.18
N TRP A 145 11.41 -8.30 6.34
CA TRP A 145 10.59 -7.67 7.38
C TRP A 145 11.33 -6.59 8.14
N ILE A 146 10.69 -5.43 8.31
CA ILE A 146 11.23 -4.32 9.09
C ILE A 146 10.17 -3.74 10.03
N GLN A 147 10.61 -3.22 11.17
CA GLN A 147 9.76 -2.41 12.03
C GLN A 147 9.60 -1.02 11.41
N PRO A 148 8.37 -0.52 11.22
CA PRO A 148 8.18 0.81 10.65
C PRO A 148 8.81 1.92 11.51
N SER A 149 9.45 2.87 10.84
CA SER A 149 10.05 4.06 11.47
C SER A 149 9.21 5.33 11.29
N SER A 150 8.25 5.32 10.35
CA SER A 150 7.50 6.50 9.91
C SER A 150 5.98 6.45 10.20
N TRP A 151 5.54 5.59 11.12
CA TRP A 151 4.17 5.66 11.65
C TRP A 151 3.96 6.89 12.53
N ILE A 152 2.70 7.27 12.71
CA ILE A 152 2.30 8.32 13.64
C ILE A 152 1.05 7.90 14.42
N GLU A 153 0.89 8.45 15.61
CA GLU A 153 -0.40 8.45 16.29
C GLU A 153 -1.32 9.48 15.63
N TYR A 154 -2.49 9.03 15.21
CA TYR A 154 -3.45 9.83 14.46
C TYR A 154 -4.86 9.45 14.85
N ASN A 155 -5.70 10.43 15.20
CA ASN A 155 -7.13 10.24 15.49
C ASN A 155 -7.45 9.03 16.41
N GLY A 156 -6.67 8.83 17.47
CA GLY A 156 -6.87 7.74 18.44
C GLY A 156 -6.42 6.35 17.96
N GLY A 157 -5.56 6.26 16.96
CA GLY A 157 -4.91 5.01 16.53
C GLY A 157 -3.52 5.26 15.95
N VAL A 158 -2.89 4.22 15.40
CA VAL A 158 -1.62 4.32 14.68
C VAL A 158 -1.85 4.16 13.19
N ILE A 159 -1.31 5.10 12.40
CA ILE A 159 -1.32 5.02 10.94
C ILE A 159 0.11 5.09 10.40
N GLY A 160 0.37 4.36 9.33
CA GLY A 160 1.62 4.46 8.61
C GLY A 160 1.50 3.92 7.21
N THR A 161 2.55 4.11 6.43
CA THR A 161 2.62 3.63 5.05
C THR A 161 4.02 3.12 4.73
N PHE A 162 4.08 2.18 3.80
CA PHE A 162 5.29 1.68 3.16
C PHE A 162 4.99 1.52 1.68
N GLY A 163 6.00 1.63 0.83
CA GLY A 163 5.78 1.66 -0.60
C GLY A 163 6.97 1.21 -1.41
N PHE A 164 6.68 0.94 -2.67
CA PHE A 164 7.61 0.46 -3.68
C PHE A 164 7.44 1.29 -4.96
N ALA A 165 8.55 1.47 -5.67
CA ALA A 165 8.55 1.94 -7.04
C ALA A 165 9.84 1.53 -7.74
N TRP A 166 9.74 1.33 -9.04
CA TRP A 166 10.86 1.30 -9.96
C TRP A 166 11.32 2.72 -10.26
N TRP A 167 12.61 2.89 -10.53
CA TRP A 167 13.18 4.17 -10.89
C TRP A 167 13.48 4.18 -12.39
N ALA A 168 12.81 5.05 -13.15
CA ALA A 168 13.14 5.23 -14.57
C ALA A 168 14.44 6.02 -14.70
N THR A 169 15.37 5.46 -15.47
CA THR A 169 16.62 6.12 -15.84
C THR A 169 16.44 6.89 -17.15
N ASP A 170 17.39 7.76 -17.51
CA ASP A 170 17.45 8.40 -18.84
C ASP A 170 18.07 7.49 -19.93
N ASN A 171 18.02 6.18 -19.74
CA ASN A 171 18.59 5.20 -20.67
C ASN A 171 17.62 4.08 -21.02
N GLU A 172 16.33 4.23 -20.69
CA GLU A 172 15.31 3.23 -21.02
C GLU A 172 14.86 3.36 -22.49
N ALA A 173 14.92 4.56 -23.07
CA ALA A 173 14.57 4.84 -24.46
C ALA A 173 15.52 5.84 -25.14
N LEU A 174 15.41 5.97 -26.47
CA LEU A 174 16.11 7.02 -27.21
C LEU A 174 15.33 8.35 -27.11
N PRO A 175 16.00 9.51 -27.06
CA PRO A 175 17.46 9.68 -27.03
C PRO A 175 18.03 9.33 -25.66
N TYR A 176 19.18 8.66 -25.66
CA TYR A 176 19.93 8.39 -24.43
C TYR A 176 20.59 9.64 -23.89
N ASP A 177 20.88 9.60 -22.59
CA ASP A 177 21.67 10.56 -21.82
C ASP A 177 22.80 11.21 -22.63
N THR A 178 22.75 12.54 -22.66
CA THR A 178 23.69 13.36 -23.43
C THR A 178 24.88 13.86 -22.62
N ASN A 179 24.83 13.74 -21.29
CA ASN A 179 25.74 14.39 -20.36
C ASN A 179 26.47 13.42 -19.40
N GLY A 180 26.04 12.17 -19.31
CA GLY A 180 26.61 11.11 -18.48
C GLY A 180 25.95 10.94 -17.10
N GLU A 181 24.95 11.76 -16.77
CA GLU A 181 24.13 11.68 -15.56
C GLU A 181 22.83 10.91 -15.85
N TRP A 182 22.70 9.71 -15.30
CA TRP A 182 21.61 8.77 -15.65
C TRP A 182 20.20 9.22 -15.21
N TRP A 183 20.06 10.38 -14.59
CA TRP A 183 18.90 10.73 -13.79
C TRP A 183 18.30 12.11 -14.11
N ASP A 184 19.00 13.03 -14.76
CA ASP A 184 18.55 14.43 -14.88
C ASP A 184 17.83 14.77 -16.20
N GLU A 185 17.84 13.84 -17.16
CA GLU A 185 17.25 14.00 -18.48
C GLU A 185 16.05 13.08 -18.75
N THR A 186 15.65 12.23 -17.78
CA THR A 186 14.56 11.24 -17.93
C THR A 186 13.31 11.86 -18.53
N ASN A 187 12.81 11.26 -19.61
CA ASN A 187 11.68 11.75 -20.37
C ASN A 187 10.52 10.75 -20.40
N GLN A 188 9.43 11.10 -21.09
CA GLN A 188 8.23 10.26 -21.13
C GLN A 188 8.46 8.94 -21.88
N ASP A 189 9.37 8.90 -22.86
CA ASP A 189 9.67 7.69 -23.60
C ASP A 189 10.42 6.69 -22.73
N ASP A 190 11.27 7.16 -21.80
CA ASP A 190 11.92 6.29 -20.82
C ASP A 190 10.91 5.64 -19.86
N VAL A 191 10.00 6.46 -19.34
CA VAL A 191 8.91 6.01 -18.47
C VAL A 191 8.05 4.97 -19.20
N ASN A 192 7.77 5.19 -20.49
CA ASN A 192 6.99 4.26 -21.30
C ASN A 192 7.75 2.94 -21.56
N ALA A 193 9.07 3.00 -21.76
CA ALA A 193 9.90 1.82 -21.96
C ALA A 193 9.94 0.94 -20.69
N LEU A 194 10.19 1.54 -19.53
CA LEU A 194 10.15 0.82 -18.25
C LEU A 194 8.73 0.29 -17.94
N ALA A 195 7.69 1.06 -18.22
CA ALA A 195 6.31 0.61 -18.08
C ALA A 195 5.99 -0.62 -18.94
N ALA A 196 6.52 -0.69 -20.17
CA ALA A 196 6.38 -1.85 -21.03
C ALA A 196 7.13 -3.08 -20.50
N GLU A 197 8.30 -2.87 -19.90
CA GLU A 197 9.06 -3.94 -19.25
C GLU A 197 8.35 -4.50 -18.03
N ILE A 198 7.89 -3.62 -17.12
CA ILE A 198 7.07 -3.99 -15.96
C ILE A 198 5.84 -4.79 -16.40
N ARG A 199 5.13 -4.33 -17.43
CA ARG A 199 3.95 -5.03 -17.95
C ARG A 199 4.25 -6.46 -18.40
N ARG A 200 5.45 -6.72 -18.88
CA ARG A 200 5.91 -8.03 -19.36
C ARG A 200 6.43 -8.91 -18.22
N ALA A 201 7.18 -8.32 -17.29
CA ALA A 201 7.96 -9.05 -16.29
C ALA A 201 7.24 -9.20 -14.94
N GLN A 202 6.42 -8.22 -14.55
CA GLN A 202 5.74 -8.19 -13.26
C GLN A 202 4.25 -8.52 -13.43
N THR A 203 3.73 -9.32 -12.52
CA THR A 203 2.31 -9.70 -12.45
C THR A 203 1.64 -9.16 -11.21
N HIS A 204 2.38 -8.95 -10.12
CA HIS A 204 1.86 -8.57 -8.83
C HIS A 204 2.84 -7.78 -7.97
N ALA A 205 2.26 -7.06 -7.02
CA ALA A 205 2.95 -6.42 -5.91
C ALA A 205 2.14 -6.66 -4.64
N ILE A 206 2.73 -7.17 -3.57
CA ILE A 206 2.02 -7.57 -2.36
C ILE A 206 2.57 -6.81 -1.16
N GLY A 207 1.66 -6.17 -0.43
CA GLY A 207 1.95 -5.56 0.86
C GLY A 207 1.62 -6.50 2.00
N TYR A 208 2.51 -6.58 2.97
CA TYR A 208 2.36 -7.40 4.16
C TYR A 208 2.51 -6.55 5.41
N ILE A 209 1.66 -6.85 6.39
CA ILE A 209 1.92 -6.49 7.78
C ILE A 209 1.81 -7.74 8.63
N ARG A 210 2.64 -7.79 9.68
CA ARG A 210 2.57 -8.85 10.69
C ARG A 210 2.76 -8.30 12.08
N TRP A 211 2.20 -8.99 13.06
CA TRP A 211 2.37 -8.67 14.47
C TRP A 211 2.32 -9.93 15.31
N LYS A 212 3.00 -9.89 16.45
CA LYS A 212 3.00 -10.94 17.46
C LYS A 212 3.06 -10.29 18.83
N CYS A 213 1.90 -10.23 19.49
CA CYS A 213 1.76 -9.76 20.85
C CYS A 213 2.11 -10.84 21.86
N ASP A 214 2.33 -10.43 23.11
CA ASP A 214 2.44 -11.37 24.23
C ASP A 214 1.18 -12.24 24.33
N GLY A 215 1.38 -13.56 24.35
CA GLY A 215 0.30 -14.54 24.39
C GLY A 215 -0.20 -15.02 23.02
N ASP A 216 0.22 -14.40 21.91
CA ASP A 216 -0.08 -14.91 20.58
C ASP A 216 0.71 -16.22 20.33
N PRO A 217 0.06 -17.33 19.95
CA PRO A 217 0.76 -18.59 19.68
C PRO A 217 1.69 -18.45 18.46
N ASP A 218 1.25 -17.71 17.45
CA ASP A 218 1.93 -17.50 16.17
C ASP A 218 1.85 -16.05 15.70
N TRP A 219 2.57 -15.74 14.62
CA TRP A 219 2.44 -14.45 13.95
C TRP A 219 1.06 -14.29 13.33
N ASN A 220 0.48 -13.10 13.48
CA ASN A 220 -0.72 -12.68 12.79
C ASN A 220 -0.36 -11.84 11.56
N TYR A 221 -1.20 -11.87 10.53
CA TYR A 221 -0.92 -11.23 9.24
C TYR A 221 -2.11 -10.47 8.65
N ARG A 222 -1.82 -9.40 7.90
CA ARG A 222 -2.68 -8.92 6.81
C ARG A 222 -1.83 -8.84 5.55
N ILE A 223 -2.45 -9.26 4.44
CA ILE A 223 -1.80 -9.36 3.14
C ILE A 223 -2.74 -8.68 2.15
N LEU A 224 -2.21 -7.76 1.34
CA LEU A 224 -2.97 -7.09 0.30
C LEU A 224 -2.22 -7.18 -1.04
N PRO A 225 -2.61 -8.11 -1.92
CA PRO A 225 -2.06 -8.20 -3.26
C PRO A 225 -2.64 -7.13 -4.16
N LEU A 226 -1.78 -6.54 -4.97
CA LEU A 226 -2.07 -5.74 -6.14
C LEU A 226 -1.59 -6.50 -7.38
N ASN A 227 -2.29 -6.32 -8.50
CA ASN A 227 -1.98 -6.99 -9.75
C ASN A 227 -1.74 -5.95 -10.84
N VAL A 228 -0.71 -6.19 -11.66
CA VAL A 228 -0.51 -5.41 -12.88
C VAL A 228 -1.71 -5.67 -13.79
N VAL A 229 -2.27 -4.62 -14.40
CA VAL A 229 -3.37 -4.76 -15.35
C VAL A 229 -2.91 -5.67 -16.51
N PRO A 230 -3.61 -6.79 -16.76
CA PRO A 230 -3.24 -7.67 -17.87
C PRO A 230 -3.34 -6.93 -19.20
N GLU A 231 -2.52 -7.32 -20.18
CA GLU A 231 -2.67 -6.79 -21.53
C GLU A 231 -4.12 -6.97 -22.04
N PRO A 232 -4.68 -6.00 -22.79
CA PRO A 232 -6.04 -6.06 -23.30
C PRO A 232 -6.40 -7.38 -24.01
N GLY A 233 -5.43 -8.02 -24.66
CA GLY A 233 -5.60 -9.33 -25.29
C GLY A 233 -5.92 -10.45 -24.28
N THR A 234 -5.29 -10.43 -23.12
CA THR A 234 -5.53 -11.39 -22.01
C THR A 234 -6.92 -11.19 -21.42
N MET A 235 -7.37 -9.94 -21.24
CA MET A 235 -8.74 -9.64 -20.81
C MET A 235 -9.79 -10.15 -21.82
N LEU A 236 -9.52 -10.03 -23.12
CA LEU A 236 -10.41 -10.53 -24.18
C LEU A 236 -10.51 -12.08 -24.17
N LEU A 237 -9.41 -12.77 -23.85
CA LEU A 237 -9.38 -14.22 -23.68
C LEU A 237 -10.18 -14.68 -22.45
N TRP A 238 -10.07 -13.97 -21.33
CA TRP A 238 -10.90 -14.22 -20.15
C TRP A 238 -12.40 -14.02 -20.44
N LEU A 239 -12.76 -12.92 -21.12
CA LEU A 239 -14.15 -12.65 -21.50
C LEU A 239 -14.71 -13.64 -22.55
N SER A 240 -13.88 -14.10 -23.49
CA SER A 240 -14.28 -15.09 -24.49
C SER A 240 -14.39 -16.51 -23.94
N GLY A 241 -13.64 -16.86 -22.89
CA GLY A 241 -13.79 -18.12 -22.15
C GLY A 241 -15.16 -18.28 -21.49
N PHE A 242 -15.78 -17.19 -21.03
CA PHE A 242 -17.16 -17.19 -20.52
C PHE A 242 -18.23 -17.19 -21.63
N ALA A 243 -17.91 -16.74 -22.85
CA ALA A 243 -18.84 -16.76 -23.98
C ALA A 243 -19.00 -18.16 -24.62
N ALA A 244 -17.96 -19.00 -24.55
CA ALA A 244 -17.96 -20.35 -25.12
C ALA A 244 -19.07 -21.30 -24.58
N PRO A 245 -19.34 -21.39 -23.26
CA PRO A 245 -20.40 -22.28 -22.76
C PRO A 245 -21.82 -21.78 -23.11
N VAL A 246 -22.04 -20.47 -23.25
CA VAL A 246 -23.37 -19.91 -23.58
C VAL A 246 -23.78 -20.26 -25.01
N VAL A 247 -22.85 -20.20 -25.96
CA VAL A 247 -23.10 -20.58 -27.36
C VAL A 247 -23.26 -22.10 -27.51
N ALA A 248 -22.50 -22.90 -26.74
CA ALA A 248 -22.64 -24.36 -26.74
C ALA A 248 -23.98 -24.84 -26.14
N LEU A 249 -24.49 -24.16 -25.11
CA LEU A 249 -25.81 -24.44 -24.51
C LEU A 249 -26.98 -24.03 -25.42
N LEU A 250 -26.84 -22.96 -26.19
CA LEU A 250 -27.87 -22.53 -27.16
C LEU A 250 -27.93 -23.43 -28.41
N ARG A 251 -26.83 -24.13 -28.75
CA ARG A 251 -26.81 -25.06 -29.91
C ARG A 251 -27.41 -26.44 -29.63
N ARG A 252 -27.58 -26.85 -28.37
CA ARG A 252 -28.18 -28.15 -27.99
C ARG A 252 -29.72 -28.12 -27.87
N ARG A 253 -30.38 -27.00 -28.16
CA ARG A 253 -31.85 -26.85 -28.15
C ARG A 253 -32.46 -26.79 -29.56
N LYS A 254 -31.96 -27.59 -30.49
CA LYS A 254 -32.65 -27.91 -31.75
C LYS A 254 -32.72 -29.41 -31.93
#